data_AF-A0A437M9P0-F1
#
_entry.id   AF-A0A437M9P0-F1
#
_cell.length_a   1.000
_cell.length_b   1.000
_cell.length_c   1.000
_cell.angle_alpha   90.00
_cell.angle_beta   90.00
_cell.angle_gamma   90.00
#
_symmetry.space_group_name_H-M   'P 1'
#
loop_
_entity.id
_entity.type
_entity.pdbx_description
1 polymer ?
#
loop_
_entity_poly.entity_id
_entity_poly.type
_entity_poly.pdbx_seq_one_letter_code
_entity_poly.pdbx_strand_id
1 'polypeptide(L)'
;MLEEIIQDDMTRVPASNQPIFSNDAAYDNLVAKKAKALRDWSILEKEDQRKYKGLHDFEQQNGIGSLKDPDLIPSKNTSLLLKEIKGRTDREDPLNLLGIEPLDFDDAMLELAESLENVNEIKNLYKIRKTMVGESKNSGISSDEALKIKNCFSQGRELFLAGRNGSLMVKPLNFFYSLTAYTYGIIILNNPLRYRKDMLPGSHGMAYLPASIQAQFGGDSPRGTFSDLVGAFPTHLVKVPSISFNIDCSDSVMKFYEERFDVSLGMLLSLIPEMSEYYQLTTGKQSRCYPLEITSANDPRSVTWEFQIGNGETRPSTASVQQSFDGFSITERHGKTIVTIQAAKASQINAMIYTDLRGKLWFIDNPFFPIILPEIATHFLITSMFSNIMRYRPDEWGNVLLNEVSSNISLLTRHYFSSFQRKFMLLVVRSSSRYLPYAM
;
A
#
# COMPACT_ATOMS: atom_id res chain seq x y z
N MET A 1 -19.42 22.55 10.43
CA MET A 1 -18.07 22.05 10.78
C MET A 1 -18.03 20.53 10.82
N LEU A 2 -18.77 19.82 11.70
CA LEU A 2 -18.79 18.34 11.66
C LEU A 2 -19.50 17.74 10.43
N GLU A 3 -20.35 18.52 9.75
CA GLU A 3 -20.88 18.18 8.42
C GLU A 3 -19.76 17.97 7.37
N GLU A 4 -18.54 18.46 7.62
CA GLU A 4 -17.36 18.20 6.78
C GLU A 4 -16.94 16.73 6.79
N ILE A 5 -17.38 15.93 7.79
CA ILE A 5 -17.15 14.48 7.81
C ILE A 5 -17.71 13.79 6.57
N ILE A 6 -18.82 14.29 6.02
CA ILE A 6 -19.48 13.73 4.83
C ILE A 6 -19.16 14.50 3.54
N GLN A 7 -18.33 15.54 3.61
CA GLN A 7 -17.88 16.25 2.43
C GLN A 7 -17.05 15.32 1.53
N ASP A 8 -17.10 15.61 0.24
CA ASP A 8 -16.44 14.81 -0.80
C ASP A 8 -15.51 15.73 -1.59
N ASP A 9 -14.50 16.24 -0.88
CA ASP A 9 -13.62 17.29 -1.36
C ASP A 9 -12.17 16.80 -1.35
N MET A 10 -11.45 17.16 -2.40
CA MET A 10 -10.02 16.93 -2.51
C MET A 10 -9.36 18.07 -3.25
N THR A 11 -8.19 18.46 -2.76
CA THR A 11 -7.29 19.36 -3.50
C THR A 11 -5.99 18.62 -3.80
N ARG A 12 -5.46 18.87 -4.99
CA ARG A 12 -4.18 18.33 -5.48
C ARG A 12 -3.32 19.50 -5.91
N VAL A 13 -2.10 19.55 -5.38
CA VAL A 13 -1.11 20.54 -5.78
C VAL A 13 0.26 19.87 -5.99
N PRO A 14 1.13 20.42 -6.84
CA PRO A 14 2.51 19.96 -6.91
C PRO A 14 3.21 20.10 -5.56
N ALA A 15 3.99 19.10 -5.18
CA ALA A 15 4.77 19.13 -3.96
C ALA A 15 6.00 20.04 -4.09
N SER A 16 6.46 20.57 -2.95
CA SER A 16 7.57 21.53 -2.87
C SER A 16 8.87 20.90 -2.34
N ASN A 17 8.88 19.60 -2.10
CA ASN A 17 10.00 18.86 -1.53
C ASN A 17 11.09 18.51 -2.55
N GLN A 18 12.26 18.13 -2.03
CA GLN A 18 13.29 17.48 -2.86
C GLN A 18 12.80 16.11 -3.35
N PRO A 19 13.15 15.73 -4.59
CA PRO A 19 12.72 14.46 -5.18
C PRO A 19 13.31 13.27 -4.42
N ILE A 20 12.45 12.30 -4.07
CA ILE A 20 12.87 11.01 -3.49
C ILE A 20 13.33 10.03 -4.57
N PHE A 21 12.81 10.19 -5.78
CA PHE A 21 13.09 9.38 -6.96
C PHE A 21 13.60 10.27 -8.08
N SER A 22 14.42 9.72 -8.96
CA SER A 22 14.83 10.38 -10.21
C SER A 22 14.62 9.44 -11.39
N ASN A 23 14.29 10.01 -12.55
CA ASN A 23 14.17 9.28 -13.81
C ASN A 23 15.51 9.13 -14.54
N ASP A 24 16.62 9.62 -13.95
CA ASP A 24 17.95 9.42 -14.52
C ASP A 24 18.49 8.00 -14.26
N ALA A 25 19.45 7.59 -15.10
CA ALA A 25 20.15 6.31 -14.97
C ALA A 25 21.52 6.44 -14.26
N ALA A 26 21.76 7.53 -13.50
CA ALA A 26 23.08 7.84 -12.96
C ALA A 26 23.61 6.74 -12.02
N TYR A 27 22.74 6.23 -11.13
CA TYR A 27 23.11 5.16 -10.21
C TYR A 27 23.49 3.86 -10.94
N ASP A 28 22.63 3.37 -11.83
CA ASP A 28 22.89 2.12 -12.56
C ASP A 28 24.12 2.22 -13.48
N ASN A 29 24.32 3.38 -14.12
CA ASN A 29 25.53 3.67 -14.90
C ASN A 29 26.79 3.63 -14.02
N LEU A 30 26.75 4.17 -12.80
CA LEU A 30 27.89 4.12 -11.89
C LEU A 30 28.15 2.70 -11.37
N VAL A 31 27.10 1.93 -11.07
CA VAL A 31 27.22 0.51 -10.71
C VAL A 31 27.88 -0.28 -11.84
N ALA A 32 27.47 -0.06 -13.10
CA ALA A 32 28.07 -0.71 -14.26
C ALA A 32 29.54 -0.32 -14.45
N LYS A 33 29.89 0.97 -14.29
CA LYS A 33 31.28 1.47 -14.33
C LYS A 33 32.15 0.82 -13.26
N LYS A 34 31.65 0.71 -12.02
CA LYS A 34 32.38 0.04 -10.92
C LYS A 34 32.55 -1.46 -11.14
N ALA A 35 31.51 -2.14 -11.63
CA ALA A 35 31.61 -3.56 -11.98
C ALA A 35 32.64 -3.81 -13.10
N LYS A 36 32.70 -2.91 -14.10
CA LYS A 36 33.75 -2.94 -15.12
C LYS A 36 35.13 -2.70 -14.52
N ALA A 37 35.28 -1.67 -13.67
CA ALA A 37 36.55 -1.37 -13.01
C ALA A 37 37.08 -2.53 -12.16
N LEU A 38 36.20 -3.24 -11.45
CA LEU A 38 36.57 -4.43 -10.69
C LEU A 38 37.11 -5.53 -11.63
N ARG A 39 36.45 -5.78 -12.77
CA ARG A 39 36.92 -6.74 -13.77
C ARG A 39 38.27 -6.31 -14.35
N ASP A 40 38.38 -5.06 -14.78
CA ASP A 40 39.59 -4.48 -15.36
C ASP A 40 40.75 -4.56 -14.36
N TRP A 41 40.52 -4.23 -13.08
CA TRP A 41 41.51 -4.38 -12.02
C TRP A 41 41.92 -5.84 -11.77
N SER A 42 40.95 -6.77 -11.80
CA SER A 42 41.21 -8.20 -11.54
C SER A 42 42.06 -8.89 -12.61
N ILE A 43 42.08 -8.36 -13.84
CA ILE A 43 42.87 -8.90 -14.96
C ILE A 43 44.23 -8.22 -15.12
N LEU A 44 44.50 -7.13 -14.39
CA LEU A 44 45.83 -6.50 -14.39
C LEU A 44 46.88 -7.46 -13.81
N GLU A 45 48.06 -7.45 -14.41
CA GLU A 45 49.23 -8.13 -13.86
C GLU A 45 49.57 -7.56 -12.47
N LYS A 46 50.15 -8.40 -11.60
CA LYS A 46 50.45 -8.00 -10.21
C LYS A 46 51.35 -6.76 -10.13
N GLU A 47 52.23 -6.56 -11.10
CA GLU A 47 53.09 -5.37 -11.17
C GLU A 47 52.30 -4.10 -11.50
N ASP A 48 51.30 -4.20 -12.36
CA ASP A 48 50.39 -3.09 -12.69
C ASP A 48 49.40 -2.81 -11.56
N GLN A 49 48.92 -3.85 -10.87
CA GLN A 49 48.10 -3.68 -9.67
C GLN A 49 48.84 -2.94 -8.56
N ARG A 50 50.15 -3.18 -8.39
CA ARG A 50 50.99 -2.50 -7.38
C ARG A 50 51.15 -1.00 -7.62
N LYS A 51 50.86 -0.50 -8.84
CA LYS A 51 50.82 0.95 -9.12
C LYS A 51 49.68 1.65 -8.41
N TYR A 52 48.67 0.89 -7.96
CA TYR A 52 47.52 1.36 -7.22
C TYR A 52 47.57 0.86 -5.78
N LYS A 53 47.09 1.65 -4.82
CA LYS A 53 46.95 1.26 -3.40
C LYS A 53 45.75 0.33 -3.14
N GLY A 54 45.24 -0.32 -4.18
CA GLY A 54 44.07 -1.20 -4.18
C GLY A 54 42.98 -0.74 -5.15
N LEU A 55 41.88 -1.50 -5.20
CA LEU A 55 40.75 -1.24 -6.10
C LEU A 55 40.19 0.18 -5.96
N HIS A 56 40.10 0.70 -4.72
CA HIS A 56 39.55 2.03 -4.50
C HIS A 56 40.39 3.15 -5.12
N ASP A 57 41.72 3.03 -5.02
CA ASP A 57 42.66 3.97 -5.64
C ASP A 57 42.63 3.86 -7.17
N PHE A 58 42.50 2.63 -7.69
CA PHE A 58 42.25 2.38 -9.11
C PHE A 58 40.97 3.06 -9.61
N GLU A 59 39.85 2.93 -8.89
CA GLU A 59 38.59 3.60 -9.22
C GLU A 59 38.74 5.13 -9.26
N GLN A 60 39.38 5.72 -8.25
CA GLN A 60 39.57 7.17 -8.17
C GLN A 60 40.45 7.71 -9.30
N GLN A 61 41.58 7.05 -9.58
CA GLN A 61 42.48 7.47 -10.67
C GLN A 61 41.85 7.33 -12.06
N ASN A 62 40.83 6.47 -12.21
CA ASN A 62 40.05 6.33 -13.43
C ASN A 62 38.76 7.20 -13.46
N GLY A 63 38.62 8.16 -12.53
CA GLY A 63 37.50 9.10 -12.50
C GLY A 63 36.14 8.45 -12.18
N ILE A 64 36.15 7.34 -11.44
CA ILE A 64 34.92 6.61 -11.08
C ILE A 64 34.39 7.14 -9.74
N GLY A 65 33.20 7.74 -9.77
CA GLY A 65 32.56 8.33 -8.60
C GLY A 65 32.20 7.34 -7.48
N SER A 66 31.77 7.87 -6.34
CA SER A 66 31.39 7.07 -5.16
C SER A 66 29.92 6.68 -5.19
N LEU A 67 29.59 5.43 -4.88
CA LEU A 67 28.18 5.01 -4.67
C LEU A 67 27.58 5.56 -3.36
N LYS A 68 28.40 6.22 -2.53
CA LYS A 68 27.96 6.88 -1.29
C LYS A 68 27.63 8.36 -1.50
N ASP A 69 27.71 8.85 -2.74
CA ASP A 69 27.32 10.21 -3.09
C ASP A 69 25.83 10.44 -2.75
N PRO A 70 25.50 11.43 -1.90
CA PRO A 70 24.12 11.78 -1.58
C PRO A 70 23.26 12.13 -2.80
N ASP A 71 23.86 12.71 -3.85
CA ASP A 71 23.14 13.12 -5.06
C ASP A 71 22.62 11.91 -5.87
N LEU A 72 23.17 10.72 -5.61
CA LEU A 72 22.70 9.46 -6.21
C LEU A 72 21.54 8.82 -5.45
N ILE A 73 21.12 9.35 -4.29
CA ILE A 73 20.03 8.76 -3.50
C ILE A 73 18.75 8.62 -4.33
N PRO A 74 18.28 9.64 -5.07
CA PRO A 74 17.04 9.53 -5.84
C PRO A 74 17.10 8.46 -6.93
N SER A 75 18.17 8.44 -7.73
CA SER A 75 18.33 7.44 -8.79
C SER A 75 18.61 6.02 -8.26
N LYS A 76 19.27 5.90 -7.10
CA LYS A 76 19.38 4.64 -6.37
C LYS A 76 18.01 4.13 -5.91
N ASN A 77 17.17 4.99 -5.34
CA ASN A 77 15.82 4.59 -4.89
C ASN A 77 14.99 4.11 -6.07
N THR A 78 15.03 4.82 -7.21
CA THR A 78 14.38 4.41 -8.46
C THR A 78 14.86 3.02 -8.90
N SER A 79 16.17 2.82 -8.96
CA SER A 79 16.77 1.54 -9.35
C SER A 79 16.32 0.38 -8.46
N LEU A 80 16.29 0.59 -7.14
CA LEU A 80 15.84 -0.43 -6.18
C LEU A 80 14.34 -0.73 -6.33
N LEU A 81 13.52 0.31 -6.51
CA LEU A 81 12.08 0.16 -6.74
C LEU A 81 11.79 -0.65 -8.00
N LEU A 82 12.37 -0.26 -9.14
CA LEU A 82 12.13 -0.92 -10.42
C LEU A 82 12.62 -2.38 -10.43
N LYS A 83 13.74 -2.67 -9.78
CA LYS A 83 14.24 -4.06 -9.63
C LYS A 83 13.29 -4.91 -8.79
N GLU A 84 12.77 -4.36 -7.69
CA GLU A 84 11.81 -5.07 -6.84
C GLU A 84 10.50 -5.34 -7.61
N ILE A 85 9.97 -4.34 -8.33
CA ILE A 85 8.75 -4.46 -9.16
C ILE A 85 8.93 -5.56 -10.19
N LYS A 86 9.99 -5.48 -11.00
CA LYS A 86 10.29 -6.49 -12.01
C LYS A 86 10.37 -7.88 -11.40
N GLY A 87 11.06 -8.03 -10.27
CA GLY A 87 11.13 -9.32 -9.58
C GLY A 87 9.76 -9.85 -9.13
N ARG A 88 8.79 -8.99 -8.82
CA ARG A 88 7.43 -9.37 -8.40
C ARG A 88 6.51 -9.66 -9.57
N THR A 89 6.67 -8.98 -10.70
CA THR A 89 5.88 -9.22 -11.92
C THR A 89 6.36 -10.47 -12.66
N ASP A 90 7.67 -10.77 -12.60
CA ASP A 90 8.27 -11.90 -13.33
C ASP A 90 8.17 -13.24 -12.57
N ARG A 91 7.90 -13.21 -11.25
CA ARG A 91 7.77 -14.42 -10.42
C ARG A 91 6.32 -14.85 -10.25
N GLU A 92 6.12 -16.14 -10.00
CA GLU A 92 4.85 -16.64 -9.47
C GLU A 92 4.58 -16.05 -8.08
N ASP A 93 3.32 -15.65 -7.83
CA ASP A 93 2.93 -15.05 -6.56
C ASP A 93 3.10 -16.05 -5.40
N PRO A 94 3.91 -15.73 -4.38
CA PRO A 94 4.23 -16.68 -3.32
C PRO A 94 3.16 -16.76 -2.22
N LEU A 95 2.09 -15.95 -2.30
CA LEU A 95 1.05 -15.90 -1.27
C LEU A 95 -0.06 -16.90 -1.55
N ASN A 96 -0.64 -17.51 -0.52
CA ASN A 96 -1.69 -18.51 -0.69
C ASN A 96 -3.05 -17.93 -0.35
N LEU A 97 -4.04 -18.15 -1.22
CA LEU A 97 -5.44 -17.89 -0.84
C LEU A 97 -5.83 -18.85 0.29
N LEU A 98 -6.49 -18.32 1.31
CA LEU A 98 -6.94 -19.09 2.47
C LEU A 98 -8.42 -18.83 2.70
N GLY A 99 -9.26 -19.71 2.19
CA GLY A 99 -10.69 -19.67 2.47
C GLY A 99 -10.94 -20.10 3.92
N ILE A 100 -11.70 -19.30 4.66
CA ILE A 100 -12.02 -19.54 6.06
C ILE A 100 -13.53 -19.48 6.22
N GLU A 101 -14.07 -20.41 7.01
CA GLU A 101 -15.50 -20.45 7.32
C GLU A 101 -15.95 -19.14 7.99
N PRO A 102 -17.05 -18.51 7.55
CA PRO A 102 -17.48 -17.20 8.05
C PRO A 102 -17.69 -17.14 9.57
N LEU A 103 -18.07 -18.25 10.20
CA LEU A 103 -18.30 -18.32 11.65
C LEU A 103 -17.00 -18.28 12.46
N ASP A 104 -15.90 -18.80 11.90
CA ASP A 104 -14.59 -18.89 12.56
C ASP A 104 -13.66 -17.73 12.15
N PHE A 105 -14.12 -16.85 11.27
CA PHE A 105 -13.27 -15.87 10.58
C PHE A 105 -12.53 -14.94 11.53
N ASP A 106 -13.23 -14.36 12.51
CA ASP A 106 -12.64 -13.39 13.45
C ASP A 106 -11.54 -14.04 14.32
N ASP A 107 -11.78 -15.26 14.80
CA ASP A 107 -10.83 -16.01 15.64
C ASP A 107 -9.63 -16.47 14.82
N ALA A 108 -9.87 -17.06 13.64
CA ALA A 108 -8.80 -17.47 12.73
C ALA A 108 -7.91 -16.29 12.30
N MET A 109 -8.49 -15.09 12.09
CA MET A 109 -7.71 -13.90 11.76
C MET A 109 -6.78 -13.47 12.89
N LEU A 110 -7.24 -13.58 14.15
CA LEU A 110 -6.41 -13.30 15.32
C LEU A 110 -5.31 -14.33 15.50
N GLU A 111 -5.61 -15.62 15.37
CA GLU A 111 -4.62 -16.69 15.46
C GLU A 111 -3.53 -16.55 14.38
N LEU A 112 -3.92 -16.22 13.14
CA LEU A 112 -2.97 -15.94 12.08
C LEU A 112 -2.11 -14.72 12.39
N ALA A 113 -2.68 -13.64 12.93
CA ALA A 113 -1.93 -12.47 13.34
C ALA A 113 -0.95 -12.78 14.49
N GLU A 114 -1.36 -13.61 15.46
CA GLU A 114 -0.52 -14.09 16.56
C GLU A 114 0.64 -14.95 16.06
N SER A 115 0.41 -15.78 15.05
CA SER A 115 1.46 -16.62 14.45
C SER A 115 2.62 -15.80 13.86
N LEU A 116 2.37 -14.53 13.49
CA LEU A 116 3.40 -13.61 13.01
C LEU A 116 4.35 -13.15 14.12
N GLU A 117 4.00 -13.34 15.39
CA GLU A 117 4.81 -12.92 16.55
C GLU A 117 5.97 -13.89 16.83
N ASN A 118 6.61 -14.36 15.76
CA ASN A 118 7.71 -15.31 15.78
C ASN A 118 8.90 -14.78 14.96
N VAL A 119 10.08 -14.74 15.59
CA VAL A 119 11.32 -14.21 14.99
C VAL A 119 11.72 -14.98 13.72
N ASN A 120 11.59 -16.31 13.71
CA ASN A 120 11.94 -17.11 12.55
C ASN A 120 10.94 -16.92 11.41
N GLU A 121 9.65 -16.83 11.75
CA GLU A 121 8.61 -16.59 10.76
C GLU A 121 8.79 -15.23 10.09
N ILE A 122 9.04 -14.16 10.85
CA ILE A 122 9.32 -12.82 10.32
C ILE A 122 10.53 -12.82 9.37
N LYS A 123 11.60 -13.54 9.72
CA LYS A 123 12.78 -13.66 8.85
C LYS A 123 12.46 -14.40 7.54
N ASN A 124 11.61 -15.43 7.60
CA ASN A 124 11.18 -16.16 6.41
C ASN A 124 10.28 -15.28 5.53
N LEU A 125 9.29 -14.61 6.13
CA LEU A 125 8.39 -13.69 5.46
C LEU A 125 9.13 -12.56 4.76
N TYR A 126 10.20 -12.04 5.37
CA TYR A 126 11.06 -11.03 4.76
C TYR A 126 11.64 -11.50 3.41
N LYS A 127 12.10 -12.77 3.34
CA LYS A 127 12.63 -13.37 2.10
C LYS A 127 11.55 -13.67 1.07
N ILE A 128 10.35 -14.04 1.53
CA ILE A 128 9.21 -14.29 0.65
C ILE A 128 8.75 -12.97 0.00
N ARG A 129 8.61 -11.93 0.81
CA ARG A 129 7.98 -10.66 0.40
C ARG A 129 8.90 -9.75 -0.40
N LYS A 130 10.22 -9.81 -0.19
CA LYS A 130 11.20 -9.04 -0.98
C LYS A 130 11.95 -9.89 -1.98
N THR A 131 12.04 -9.43 -3.21
CA THR A 131 12.72 -10.16 -4.29
C THR A 131 14.23 -9.91 -4.29
N MET A 132 14.65 -8.74 -3.80
CA MET A 132 16.06 -8.33 -3.77
C MET A 132 16.84 -8.86 -2.55
N VAL A 133 16.46 -10.02 -2.00
CA VAL A 133 17.16 -10.66 -0.87
C VAL A 133 18.07 -11.76 -1.40
N GLY A 134 19.34 -11.76 -0.97
CA GLY A 134 20.29 -12.79 -1.40
C GLY A 134 19.85 -14.21 -1.00
N GLU A 135 20.40 -15.21 -1.68
CA GLU A 135 20.06 -16.63 -1.46
C GLU A 135 20.79 -17.25 -0.26
N SER A 136 21.79 -16.55 0.30
CA SER A 136 22.61 -17.12 1.37
C SER A 136 21.84 -17.25 2.68
N LYS A 137 22.27 -18.16 3.55
CA LYS A 137 21.71 -18.33 4.91
C LYS A 137 21.75 -17.04 5.73
N ASN A 138 22.74 -16.17 5.48
CA ASN A 138 22.93 -14.88 6.15
C ASN A 138 22.22 -13.71 5.45
N SER A 139 21.52 -13.96 4.35
CA SER A 139 20.73 -12.94 3.66
C SER A 139 19.40 -12.70 4.38
N GLY A 140 18.89 -11.47 4.29
CA GLY A 140 17.66 -11.03 4.96
C GLY A 140 17.95 -10.14 6.16
N ILE A 141 17.00 -10.09 7.11
CA ILE A 141 17.13 -9.32 8.35
C ILE A 141 17.72 -10.16 9.48
N SER A 142 18.39 -9.48 10.42
CA SER A 142 18.95 -10.11 11.62
C SER A 142 17.86 -10.57 12.58
N SER A 143 18.21 -11.43 13.54
CA SER A 143 17.29 -11.86 14.59
C SER A 143 16.86 -10.70 15.49
N ASP A 144 17.76 -9.74 15.76
CA ASP A 144 17.44 -8.54 16.55
C ASP A 144 16.42 -7.65 15.84
N GLU A 145 16.56 -7.51 14.52
CA GLU A 145 15.61 -6.72 13.72
C GLU A 145 14.25 -7.42 13.65
N ALA A 146 14.23 -8.74 13.44
CA ALA A 146 13.01 -9.52 13.49
C ALA A 146 12.33 -9.49 14.88
N LEU A 147 13.10 -9.45 15.98
CA LEU A 147 12.57 -9.28 17.33
C LEU A 147 11.88 -7.92 17.51
N LYS A 148 12.45 -6.84 16.95
CA LYS A 148 11.80 -5.51 16.96
C LYS A 148 10.47 -5.53 16.21
N ILE A 149 10.42 -6.18 15.05
CA ILE A 149 9.19 -6.33 14.26
C ILE A 149 8.15 -7.15 15.03
N LYS A 150 8.55 -8.27 15.64
CA LYS A 150 7.69 -9.07 16.52
C LYS A 150 7.04 -8.19 17.58
N ASN A 151 7.82 -7.40 18.30
CA ASN A 151 7.29 -6.53 19.36
C ASN A 151 6.30 -5.49 18.82
N CYS A 152 6.50 -5.01 17.59
CA CYS A 152 5.54 -4.11 16.93
C CYS A 152 4.23 -4.84 16.60
N PHE A 153 4.29 -6.09 16.14
CA PHE A 153 3.09 -6.91 15.90
C PHE A 153 2.35 -7.23 17.21
N SER A 154 3.06 -7.62 18.27
CA SER A 154 2.47 -7.82 19.59
C SER A 154 1.79 -6.55 20.09
N GLN A 155 2.48 -5.40 20.04
CA GLN A 155 1.89 -4.12 20.42
C GLN A 155 0.65 -3.77 19.58
N GLY A 156 0.71 -4.00 18.27
CA GLY A 156 -0.40 -3.80 17.36
C GLY A 156 -1.61 -4.63 17.77
N ARG A 157 -1.42 -5.92 18.06
CA ARG A 157 -2.49 -6.84 18.48
C ARG A 157 -3.14 -6.39 19.79
N GLU A 158 -2.34 -6.11 20.81
CA GLU A 158 -2.84 -5.68 22.12
C GLU A 158 -3.64 -4.37 22.02
N LEU A 159 -3.16 -3.40 21.22
CA LEU A 159 -3.89 -2.14 20.96
C LEU A 159 -5.19 -2.38 20.19
N PHE A 160 -5.20 -3.30 19.22
CA PHE A 160 -6.41 -3.67 18.51
C PHE A 160 -7.44 -4.28 19.45
N LEU A 161 -7.03 -5.24 20.29
CA LEU A 161 -7.91 -5.90 21.26
C LEU A 161 -8.46 -4.90 22.29
N ALA A 162 -7.62 -3.98 22.77
CA ALA A 162 -8.06 -2.88 23.63
C ALA A 162 -9.07 -1.95 22.93
N GLY A 163 -8.87 -1.65 21.65
CA GLY A 163 -9.83 -0.90 20.84
C GLY A 163 -11.13 -1.66 20.59
N ARG A 164 -11.05 -2.97 20.29
CA ARG A 164 -12.18 -3.86 20.03
C ARG A 164 -13.12 -3.92 21.22
N ASN A 165 -12.57 -4.14 22.40
CA ASN A 165 -13.30 -4.27 23.67
C ASN A 165 -13.63 -2.91 24.31
N GLY A 166 -13.02 -1.82 23.84
CA GLY A 166 -13.20 -0.48 24.38
C GLY A 166 -14.45 0.25 23.85
N SER A 167 -14.83 1.30 24.58
CA SER A 167 -15.89 2.23 24.15
C SER A 167 -15.53 2.95 22.85
N LEU A 168 -16.53 3.27 22.03
CA LEU A 168 -16.36 4.12 20.85
C LEU A 168 -15.70 5.48 21.20
N MET A 169 -15.86 5.98 22.43
CA MET A 169 -15.22 7.21 22.89
C MET A 169 -13.69 7.21 22.74
N VAL A 170 -13.05 6.04 22.83
CA VAL A 170 -11.57 5.90 22.78
C VAL A 170 -11.08 4.98 21.66
N LYS A 171 -12.00 4.25 21.01
CA LYS A 171 -11.72 3.28 19.94
C LYS A 171 -10.86 3.84 18.79
N PRO A 172 -11.10 5.07 18.27
CA PRO A 172 -10.30 5.62 17.16
C PRO A 172 -8.80 5.66 17.44
N LEU A 173 -8.42 6.06 18.65
CA LEU A 173 -7.01 6.17 19.06
C LEU A 173 -6.31 4.81 19.10
N ASN A 174 -6.95 3.83 19.73
CA ASN A 174 -6.43 2.48 19.84
C ASN A 174 -6.26 1.85 18.46
N PHE A 175 -7.22 2.04 17.57
CA PHE A 175 -7.16 1.56 16.20
C PHE A 175 -6.07 2.24 15.37
N PHE A 176 -5.90 3.55 15.48
CA PHE A 176 -4.84 4.27 14.78
C PHE A 176 -3.44 3.81 15.24
N TYR A 177 -3.22 3.69 16.55
CA TYR A 177 -1.92 3.24 17.05
C TYR A 177 -1.67 1.75 16.84
N SER A 178 -2.72 0.92 16.85
CA SER A 178 -2.61 -0.49 16.44
C SER A 178 -2.13 -0.60 14.98
N LEU A 179 -2.78 0.14 14.07
CA LEU A 179 -2.42 0.14 12.66
C LEU A 179 -0.99 0.69 12.45
N THR A 180 -0.63 1.74 13.19
CA THR A 180 0.73 2.31 13.18
C THR A 180 1.78 1.28 13.59
N ALA A 181 1.53 0.52 14.66
CA ALA A 181 2.44 -0.51 15.14
C ALA A 181 2.63 -1.64 14.12
N TYR A 182 1.54 -2.16 13.53
CA TYR A 182 1.63 -3.17 12.46
C TYR A 182 2.33 -2.63 11.21
N THR A 183 2.10 -1.36 10.87
CA THR A 183 2.67 -0.71 9.70
C THR A 183 4.20 -0.73 9.72
N TYR A 184 4.85 -0.61 10.88
CA TYR A 184 6.31 -0.74 10.95
C TYR A 184 6.80 -2.08 10.42
N GLY A 185 6.17 -3.19 10.80
CA GLY A 185 6.52 -4.51 10.29
C GLY A 185 6.19 -4.67 8.80
N ILE A 186 5.03 -4.18 8.37
CA ILE A 186 4.61 -4.21 6.96
C ILE A 186 5.61 -3.47 6.07
N ILE A 187 6.07 -2.29 6.49
CA ILE A 187 7.08 -1.52 5.77
C ILE A 187 8.38 -2.32 5.65
N ILE A 188 8.91 -2.86 6.76
CA ILE A 188 10.18 -3.60 6.70
C ILE A 188 10.05 -4.86 5.84
N LEU A 189 8.90 -5.55 5.88
CA LEU A 189 8.67 -6.76 5.10
C LEU A 189 8.47 -6.49 3.60
N ASN A 190 7.97 -5.33 3.19
CA ASN A 190 7.55 -5.12 1.79
C ASN A 190 8.21 -3.93 1.07
N ASN A 191 8.68 -2.89 1.77
CA ASN A 191 9.25 -1.69 1.14
C ASN A 191 10.70 -1.93 0.66
N PRO A 192 11.01 -1.72 -0.62
CA PRO A 192 12.34 -1.98 -1.17
C PRO A 192 13.44 -1.06 -0.62
N LEU A 193 13.08 0.07 0.00
CA LEU A 193 14.00 1.09 0.50
C LEU A 193 14.26 1.00 2.02
N ARG A 194 13.55 0.11 2.73
CA ARG A 194 13.59 0.02 4.20
C ARG A 194 13.98 -1.37 4.68
N TYR A 195 15.06 -1.46 5.45
CA TYR A 195 15.64 -2.73 5.88
C TYR A 195 15.74 -2.88 7.41
N ARG A 196 15.57 -1.78 8.15
CA ARG A 196 15.67 -1.74 9.62
C ARG A 196 14.62 -0.78 10.17
N LYS A 197 13.98 -1.14 11.28
CA LYS A 197 13.00 -0.34 11.99
C LYS A 197 13.57 1.01 12.42
N ASP A 198 14.81 1.05 12.86
CA ASP A 198 15.46 2.29 13.34
C ASP A 198 15.70 3.31 12.22
N MET A 199 15.55 2.91 10.94
CA MET A 199 15.59 3.81 9.80
C MET A 199 14.22 4.45 9.50
N LEU A 200 13.14 4.00 10.14
CA LEU A 200 11.82 4.56 9.93
C LEU A 200 11.72 5.93 10.64
N PRO A 201 11.24 6.98 9.97
CA PRO A 201 11.08 8.29 10.59
C PRO A 201 10.08 8.24 11.75
N GLY A 202 10.28 9.07 12.77
CA GLY A 202 9.35 9.19 13.89
C GLY A 202 8.05 9.94 13.57
N SER A 203 7.94 10.55 12.38
CA SER A 203 6.74 11.24 11.91
C SER A 203 5.73 10.26 11.29
N HIS A 204 4.45 10.65 11.29
CA HIS A 204 3.40 9.86 10.65
C HIS A 204 3.39 9.94 9.12
N GLY A 205 4.08 10.91 8.50
CA GLY A 205 4.13 11.06 7.03
C GLY A 205 2.83 11.59 6.42
N MET A 206 2.04 12.30 7.24
CA MET A 206 0.80 12.99 6.89
C MET A 206 0.53 14.06 7.96
N ALA A 207 -0.40 14.96 7.68
CA ALA A 207 -0.94 15.93 8.64
C ALA A 207 -2.47 15.86 8.67
N TYR A 208 -3.05 16.22 9.81
CA TYR A 208 -4.50 16.45 9.92
C TYR A 208 -4.72 17.96 9.88
N LEU A 209 -5.63 18.41 9.02
CA LEU A 209 -6.07 19.79 8.89
C LEU A 209 -7.37 19.96 9.68
N PRO A 210 -7.35 20.55 10.89
CA PRO A 210 -8.53 20.57 11.74
C PRO A 210 -9.66 21.44 11.15
N ALA A 211 -9.30 22.57 10.53
CA ALA A 211 -10.28 23.55 10.06
C ALA A 211 -11.24 22.98 9.01
N SER A 212 -10.76 22.08 8.15
CA SER A 212 -11.52 21.46 7.05
C SER A 212 -11.80 19.96 7.27
N ILE A 213 -11.39 19.39 8.41
CA ILE A 213 -11.44 17.94 8.69
C ILE A 213 -10.86 17.14 7.50
N GLN A 214 -9.62 17.45 7.13
CA GLN A 214 -8.92 16.80 6.00
C GLN A 214 -7.62 16.12 6.44
N ALA A 215 -7.25 15.07 5.72
CA ALA A 215 -5.90 14.52 5.77
C ALA A 215 -5.06 15.14 4.65
N GLN A 216 -3.87 15.62 5.00
CA GLN A 216 -2.86 16.10 4.08
C GLN A 216 -1.75 15.06 3.96
N PHE A 217 -1.43 14.60 2.75
CA PHE A 217 -0.38 13.62 2.50
C PHE A 217 0.27 13.77 1.12
N GLY A 218 1.33 13.00 0.87
CA GLY A 218 2.09 13.00 -0.39
C GLY A 218 3.45 13.69 -0.26
N GLY A 219 3.92 14.31 -1.34
CA GLY A 219 5.28 14.85 -1.47
C GLY A 219 5.68 15.87 -0.39
N ASP A 220 4.77 16.72 0.09
CA ASP A 220 5.07 17.67 1.18
C ASP A 220 5.27 16.99 2.55
N SER A 221 4.88 15.72 2.68
CA SER A 221 5.20 14.84 3.81
C SER A 221 5.97 13.59 3.32
N PRO A 222 7.18 13.77 2.75
CA PRO A 222 7.86 12.72 2.00
C PRO A 222 8.46 11.64 2.91
N ARG A 223 8.53 11.89 4.22
CA ARG A 223 9.11 11.01 5.22
C ARG A 223 8.13 10.79 6.35
N GLY A 224 7.84 9.52 6.63
CA GLY A 224 7.05 9.09 7.77
C GLY A 224 6.40 7.75 7.53
N THR A 225 5.69 7.28 8.55
CA THR A 225 5.05 5.95 8.56
C THR A 225 4.10 5.75 7.37
N PHE A 226 3.23 6.72 7.08
CA PHE A 226 2.28 6.65 5.97
C PHE A 226 2.97 6.65 4.59
N SER A 227 3.92 7.56 4.37
CA SER A 227 4.66 7.65 3.10
C SER A 227 5.46 6.38 2.82
N ASP A 228 6.13 5.84 3.85
CA ASP A 228 6.85 4.56 3.74
C ASP A 228 5.90 3.37 3.58
N LEU A 229 4.67 3.44 4.12
CA LEU A 229 3.63 2.43 3.92
C LEU A 229 3.16 2.41 2.46
N VAL A 230 2.95 3.56 1.82
CA VAL A 230 2.61 3.60 0.38
C VAL A 230 3.75 2.97 -0.44
N GLY A 231 5.01 3.33 -0.16
CA GLY A 231 6.17 2.70 -0.77
C GLY A 231 6.39 1.21 -0.44
N ALA A 232 5.62 0.66 0.51
CA ALA A 232 5.64 -0.78 0.82
C ALA A 232 4.87 -1.62 -0.19
N PHE A 233 4.09 -1.00 -1.07
CA PHE A 233 3.31 -1.66 -2.13
C PHE A 233 3.79 -1.22 -3.52
N PRO A 234 5.02 -1.57 -3.91
CA PRO A 234 5.56 -1.24 -5.23
C PRO A 234 4.85 -1.98 -6.37
N THR A 235 4.11 -3.05 -6.04
CA THR A 235 3.13 -3.70 -6.91
C THR A 235 1.82 -3.86 -6.18
N HIS A 236 0.72 -3.93 -6.93
CA HIS A 236 -0.60 -4.23 -6.39
C HIS A 236 -1.06 -5.62 -6.85
N LEU A 237 -1.08 -6.57 -5.90
CA LEU A 237 -1.45 -7.96 -6.16
C LEU A 237 -2.98 -8.10 -6.21
N VAL A 238 -3.50 -8.56 -7.35
CA VAL A 238 -4.89 -8.99 -7.50
C VAL A 238 -4.92 -10.51 -7.52
N LYS A 239 -5.57 -11.12 -6.54
CA LYS A 239 -5.65 -12.58 -6.41
C LYS A 239 -7.03 -13.05 -5.97
N VAL A 240 -7.63 -13.92 -6.78
CA VAL A 240 -8.88 -14.66 -6.53
C VAL A 240 -8.71 -16.08 -7.08
N PRO A 241 -9.62 -17.03 -6.82
CA PRO A 241 -9.52 -18.36 -7.41
C PRO A 241 -9.30 -18.28 -8.93
N SER A 242 -8.27 -18.98 -9.42
CA SER A 242 -7.87 -19.05 -10.84
C SER A 242 -7.29 -17.77 -11.47
N ILE A 243 -7.16 -16.66 -10.74
CA ILE A 243 -6.60 -15.41 -11.27
C ILE A 243 -5.60 -14.82 -10.27
N SER A 244 -4.38 -14.57 -10.72
CA SER A 244 -3.34 -13.96 -9.91
C SER A 244 -2.41 -13.15 -10.79
N PHE A 245 -2.27 -11.85 -10.52
CA PHE A 245 -1.31 -10.99 -11.21
C PHE A 245 -0.93 -9.78 -10.35
N ASN A 246 0.24 -9.20 -10.64
CA ASN A 246 0.70 -7.96 -10.03
C ASN A 246 0.55 -6.82 -11.02
N ILE A 247 -0.05 -5.71 -10.58
CA ILE A 247 0.00 -4.42 -11.26
C ILE A 247 1.34 -3.74 -10.92
N ASP A 248 1.99 -3.15 -11.92
CA ASP A 248 3.18 -2.29 -11.74
C ASP A 248 2.76 -0.94 -11.16
N CYS A 249 3.23 -0.61 -9.96
CA CYS A 249 2.92 0.67 -9.30
C CYS A 249 4.10 1.66 -9.33
N SER A 250 5.06 1.53 -10.25
CA SER A 250 6.22 2.42 -10.35
C SER A 250 5.81 3.89 -10.51
N ASP A 251 4.98 4.20 -11.52
CA ASP A 251 4.47 5.57 -11.74
C ASP A 251 3.64 6.06 -10.55
N SER A 252 2.74 5.22 -10.03
CA SER A 252 1.95 5.50 -8.83
C SER A 252 2.82 5.92 -7.63
N VAL A 253 3.86 5.13 -7.31
CA VAL A 253 4.76 5.41 -6.17
C VAL A 253 5.57 6.67 -6.42
N MET A 254 6.05 6.92 -7.63
CA MET A 254 6.82 8.14 -7.93
C MET A 254 5.93 9.38 -7.86
N LYS A 255 4.75 9.33 -8.49
CA LYS A 255 3.75 10.42 -8.50
C LYS A 255 3.28 10.80 -7.11
N PHE A 256 3.16 9.83 -6.20
CA PHE A 256 2.84 10.11 -4.79
C PHE A 256 3.80 11.11 -4.13
N TYR A 257 5.07 11.12 -4.51
CA TYR A 257 6.06 12.05 -3.93
C TYR A 257 6.20 13.36 -4.72
N GLU A 258 5.56 13.48 -5.88
CA GLU A 258 5.52 14.71 -6.68
C GLU A 258 4.32 15.61 -6.35
N GLU A 259 3.35 15.07 -5.60
CA GLU A 259 2.05 15.69 -5.39
C GLU A 259 1.63 15.69 -3.93
N ARG A 260 0.96 16.76 -3.51
CA ARG A 260 0.29 16.84 -2.22
C ARG A 260 -1.21 16.79 -2.41
N PHE A 261 -1.87 16.02 -1.55
CA PHE A 261 -3.31 15.90 -1.48
C PHE A 261 -3.82 16.37 -0.13
N ASP A 262 -4.87 17.19 -0.13
CA ASP A 262 -5.69 17.47 1.04
C ASP A 262 -7.07 16.84 0.78
N VAL A 263 -7.47 15.86 1.59
CA VAL A 263 -8.60 14.96 1.31
C VAL A 263 -9.57 14.90 2.47
N SER A 264 -10.86 15.06 2.18
CA SER A 264 -11.92 14.96 3.19
C SER A 264 -12.13 13.52 3.67
N LEU A 265 -12.66 13.40 4.88
CA LEU A 265 -13.00 12.09 5.45
C LEU A 265 -14.07 11.36 4.62
N GLY A 266 -15.07 12.09 4.13
CA GLY A 266 -16.13 11.51 3.32
C GLY A 266 -15.64 10.95 1.99
N MET A 267 -14.65 11.60 1.34
CA MET A 267 -14.03 11.04 0.14
C MET A 267 -13.33 9.72 0.45
N LEU A 268 -12.53 9.64 1.53
CA LEU A 268 -11.85 8.40 1.93
C LEU A 268 -12.84 7.28 2.28
N LEU A 269 -13.92 7.58 2.99
CA LEU A 269 -14.97 6.61 3.33
C LEU A 269 -15.68 6.06 2.09
N SER A 270 -15.80 6.87 1.02
CA SER A 270 -16.42 6.44 -0.24
C SER A 270 -15.61 5.38 -1.01
N LEU A 271 -14.33 5.18 -0.65
CA LEU A 271 -13.41 4.21 -1.26
C LEU A 271 -13.44 2.83 -0.57
N ILE A 272 -14.19 2.67 0.51
CA ILE A 272 -14.23 1.42 1.30
C ILE A 272 -15.42 0.56 0.82
N PRO A 273 -15.19 -0.66 0.29
CA PRO A 273 -16.27 -1.53 -0.22
C PRO A 273 -17.40 -1.77 0.79
N GLU A 274 -17.06 -2.07 2.05
CA GLU A 274 -18.00 -2.33 3.14
C GLU A 274 -18.82 -1.10 3.56
N MET A 275 -18.43 0.08 3.09
CA MET A 275 -19.14 1.34 3.33
C MET A 275 -20.02 1.74 2.16
N SER A 276 -19.93 1.09 1.00
CA SER A 276 -20.55 1.56 -0.26
C SER A 276 -22.03 1.91 -0.14
N GLU A 277 -22.86 0.97 0.33
CA GLU A 277 -24.31 1.15 0.51
C GLU A 277 -24.63 2.19 1.59
N TYR A 278 -23.94 2.13 2.73
CA TYR A 278 -24.17 3.05 3.85
C TYR A 278 -23.75 4.48 3.52
N TYR A 279 -22.68 4.64 2.75
CA TYR A 279 -22.22 5.94 2.26
C TYR A 279 -23.30 6.58 1.39
N GLN A 280 -23.87 5.82 0.44
CA GLN A 280 -24.96 6.31 -0.39
C GLN A 280 -26.21 6.64 0.42
N LEU A 281 -26.60 5.77 1.36
CA LEU A 281 -27.76 5.99 2.22
C LEU A 281 -27.64 7.26 3.08
N THR A 282 -26.44 7.53 3.61
CA THR A 282 -26.24 8.62 4.58
C THR A 282 -25.90 9.97 3.94
N THR A 283 -25.26 9.95 2.77
CA THR A 283 -24.80 11.18 2.08
C THR A 283 -25.63 11.53 0.86
N GLY A 284 -26.41 10.59 0.33
CA GLY A 284 -27.12 10.73 -0.96
C GLY A 284 -26.20 10.68 -2.18
N LYS A 285 -24.89 10.51 -2.00
CA LYS A 285 -23.89 10.44 -3.08
C LYS A 285 -23.49 9.00 -3.37
N GLN A 286 -23.23 8.69 -4.63
CA GLN A 286 -22.72 7.37 -5.02
C GLN A 286 -21.35 7.12 -4.40
N SER A 287 -21.12 5.91 -3.87
CA SER A 287 -19.78 5.46 -3.47
C SER A 287 -18.89 5.24 -4.69
N ARG A 288 -17.58 5.36 -4.51
CA ARG A 288 -16.58 5.09 -5.56
C ARG A 288 -16.28 3.60 -5.74
N CYS A 289 -16.95 2.73 -4.98
CA CYS A 289 -16.78 1.29 -5.05
C CYS A 289 -17.78 0.66 -6.03
N TYR A 290 -17.27 -0.04 -7.04
CA TYR A 290 -18.07 -0.77 -8.01
C TYR A 290 -17.66 -2.24 -8.00
N PRO A 291 -18.60 -3.20 -7.94
CA PRO A 291 -18.26 -4.62 -8.01
C PRO A 291 -17.44 -4.92 -9.26
N LEU A 292 -16.40 -5.76 -9.11
CA LEU A 292 -15.55 -6.21 -10.20
C LEU A 292 -15.54 -7.73 -10.24
N GLU A 293 -15.83 -8.29 -11.41
CA GLU A 293 -15.63 -9.71 -11.70
C GLU A 293 -14.58 -9.83 -12.80
N ILE A 294 -13.62 -10.73 -12.64
CA ILE A 294 -12.65 -11.03 -13.68
C ILE A 294 -12.91 -12.46 -14.14
N THR A 295 -13.19 -12.61 -15.43
CA THR A 295 -13.48 -13.91 -16.06
C THR A 295 -12.52 -14.18 -17.20
N SER A 296 -12.15 -15.44 -17.41
CA SER A 296 -11.39 -15.79 -18.61
C SER A 296 -12.27 -15.66 -19.85
N ALA A 297 -11.78 -14.92 -20.84
CA ALA A 297 -12.39 -14.85 -22.16
C ALA A 297 -11.97 -16.08 -22.97
N ASN A 298 -12.90 -16.62 -23.77
CA ASN A 298 -12.59 -17.73 -24.67
C ASN A 298 -11.84 -17.22 -25.90
N ASP A 299 -10.52 -17.08 -25.79
CA ASP A 299 -9.62 -16.89 -26.94
C ASP A 299 -8.66 -18.09 -27.07
N PRO A 300 -8.75 -18.90 -28.14
CA PRO A 300 -7.88 -20.06 -28.33
C PRO A 300 -6.41 -19.69 -28.62
N ARG A 301 -6.10 -18.41 -28.91
CA ARG A 301 -4.75 -17.95 -29.25
C ARG A 301 -4.01 -17.32 -28.08
N SER A 302 -4.73 -16.85 -27.05
CA SER A 302 -4.11 -16.18 -25.91
C SER A 302 -5.00 -16.20 -24.66
N VAL A 303 -4.39 -16.28 -23.48
CA VAL A 303 -5.13 -16.13 -22.21
C VAL A 303 -5.57 -14.67 -22.11
N THR A 304 -6.87 -14.45 -22.25
CA THR A 304 -7.50 -13.13 -22.19
C THR A 304 -8.46 -13.08 -21.01
N TRP A 305 -8.54 -11.94 -20.34
CA TRP A 305 -9.44 -11.70 -19.22
C TRP A 305 -10.43 -10.58 -19.56
N GLU A 306 -11.68 -10.77 -19.16
CA GLU A 306 -12.71 -9.74 -19.14
C GLU A 306 -12.89 -9.23 -17.71
N PHE A 307 -12.70 -7.93 -17.52
CA PHE A 307 -13.00 -7.21 -16.29
C PHE A 307 -14.41 -6.64 -16.43
N GLN A 308 -15.35 -7.18 -15.67
CA GLN A 308 -16.74 -6.76 -15.67
C GLN A 308 -16.98 -5.84 -14.47
N ILE A 309 -17.14 -4.55 -14.72
CA ILE A 309 -17.20 -3.51 -13.70
C ILE A 309 -18.62 -2.95 -13.57
N GLY A 310 -19.13 -2.95 -12.35
CA GLY A 310 -20.48 -2.50 -12.01
C GLY A 310 -21.45 -3.68 -11.78
N ASN A 311 -22.66 -3.35 -11.31
CA ASN A 311 -23.68 -4.32 -10.97
C ASN A 311 -24.85 -4.38 -11.96
N GLY A 312 -24.76 -3.64 -13.08
CA GLY A 312 -25.83 -3.52 -14.08
C GLY A 312 -26.79 -2.34 -13.84
N GLU A 313 -26.86 -1.84 -12.61
CA GLU A 313 -27.63 -0.64 -12.25
C GLU A 313 -26.71 0.59 -12.11
N THR A 314 -25.54 0.39 -11.50
CA THR A 314 -24.51 1.38 -11.29
C THR A 314 -23.20 0.93 -11.93
N ARG A 315 -22.48 1.89 -12.50
CA ARG A 315 -21.17 1.69 -13.13
C ARG A 315 -20.30 2.93 -12.93
N PRO A 316 -18.97 2.80 -12.92
CA PRO A 316 -18.06 3.93 -12.81
C PRO A 316 -18.17 4.88 -14.01
N SER A 317 -17.61 6.07 -13.87
CA SER A 317 -17.50 7.01 -14.97
C SER A 317 -16.60 6.46 -16.09
N THR A 318 -16.97 6.70 -17.35
CA THR A 318 -16.16 6.26 -18.51
C THR A 318 -14.74 6.84 -18.46
N ALA A 319 -14.58 8.07 -17.97
CA ALA A 319 -13.28 8.72 -17.84
C ALA A 319 -12.36 7.95 -16.86
N SER A 320 -12.89 7.51 -15.72
CA SER A 320 -12.13 6.74 -14.73
C SER A 320 -11.68 5.39 -15.29
N VAL A 321 -12.59 4.65 -15.94
CA VAL A 321 -12.23 3.36 -16.57
C VAL A 321 -11.19 3.55 -17.69
N GLN A 322 -11.33 4.59 -18.52
CA GLN A 322 -10.37 4.87 -19.59
C GLN A 322 -8.98 5.20 -19.04
N GLN A 323 -8.88 5.92 -17.92
CA GLN A 323 -7.61 6.20 -17.25
C GLN A 323 -6.99 4.94 -16.64
N SER A 324 -7.80 4.12 -15.97
CA SER A 324 -7.33 2.88 -15.33
C SER A 324 -6.95 1.78 -16.31
N PHE A 325 -7.53 1.76 -17.51
CA PHE A 325 -7.31 0.74 -18.53
C PHE A 325 -6.92 1.36 -19.88
N ASP A 326 -6.05 2.37 -19.84
CA ASP A 326 -5.59 3.04 -21.04
C ASP A 326 -4.95 2.06 -22.03
N GLY A 327 -5.28 2.22 -23.32
CA GLY A 327 -4.82 1.32 -24.39
C GLY A 327 -5.52 -0.05 -24.47
N PHE A 328 -6.51 -0.34 -23.63
CA PHE A 328 -7.29 -1.58 -23.70
C PHE A 328 -8.70 -1.39 -24.30
N SER A 329 -9.31 -2.48 -24.76
CA SER A 329 -10.66 -2.44 -25.33
C SER A 329 -11.69 -2.32 -24.22
N ILE A 330 -12.48 -1.24 -24.26
CA ILE A 330 -13.56 -0.95 -23.30
C ILE A 330 -14.88 -0.97 -24.05
N THR A 331 -15.80 -1.82 -23.60
CA THR A 331 -17.16 -1.95 -24.14
C THR A 331 -18.18 -1.95 -23.01
N GLU A 332 -19.46 -2.02 -23.38
CA GLU A 332 -20.57 -2.09 -22.44
C GLU A 332 -21.40 -3.33 -22.72
N ARG A 333 -21.77 -4.07 -21.68
CA ARG A 333 -22.62 -5.26 -21.77
C ARG A 333 -23.49 -5.37 -20.52
N HIS A 334 -24.81 -5.40 -20.71
CA HIS A 334 -25.80 -5.56 -19.64
C HIS A 334 -25.66 -4.54 -18.49
N GLY A 335 -25.37 -3.28 -18.83
CA GLY A 335 -25.18 -2.21 -17.85
C GLY A 335 -23.83 -2.24 -17.12
N LYS A 336 -22.98 -3.24 -17.39
CA LYS A 336 -21.60 -3.32 -16.89
C LYS A 336 -20.61 -2.77 -17.91
N THR A 337 -19.52 -2.18 -17.43
CA THR A 337 -18.37 -1.85 -18.27
C THR A 337 -17.50 -3.09 -18.40
N ILE A 338 -17.14 -3.47 -19.62
CA ILE A 338 -16.32 -4.64 -19.91
C ILE A 338 -14.98 -4.18 -20.45
N VAL A 339 -13.89 -4.54 -19.78
CA VAL A 339 -12.53 -4.30 -20.27
C VAL A 339 -11.89 -5.63 -20.63
N THR A 340 -11.42 -5.76 -21.86
CA THR A 340 -10.75 -6.98 -22.34
C THR A 340 -9.25 -6.76 -22.39
N ILE A 341 -8.49 -7.57 -21.64
CA ILE A 341 -7.03 -7.49 -21.59
C ILE A 341 -6.39 -8.86 -21.82
N GLN A 342 -5.21 -8.89 -22.44
CA GLN A 342 -4.37 -10.09 -22.46
C GLN A 342 -3.72 -10.26 -21.08
N ALA A 343 -3.75 -11.47 -20.51
CA ALA A 343 -3.20 -11.74 -19.18
C ALA A 343 -1.72 -11.34 -19.06
N ALA A 344 -0.94 -11.49 -20.14
CA ALA A 344 0.47 -11.08 -20.20
C ALA A 344 0.69 -9.56 -20.08
N LYS A 345 -0.36 -8.75 -20.27
CA LYS A 345 -0.33 -7.28 -20.12
C LYS A 345 -1.02 -6.81 -18.83
N ALA A 346 -1.44 -7.72 -17.96
CA ALA A 346 -2.19 -7.36 -16.75
C ALA A 346 -1.38 -6.46 -15.78
N SER A 347 -0.06 -6.51 -15.83
CA SER A 347 0.80 -5.61 -15.04
C SER A 347 0.75 -4.15 -15.50
N GLN A 348 0.25 -3.86 -16.70
CA GLN A 348 0.23 -2.53 -17.31
C GLN A 348 -1.04 -1.72 -17.00
N ILE A 349 -2.03 -2.32 -16.35
CA ILE A 349 -3.25 -1.59 -15.97
C ILE A 349 -2.95 -0.63 -14.81
N ASN A 350 -3.75 0.42 -14.65
CA ASN A 350 -3.64 1.41 -13.58
C ASN A 350 -4.92 1.46 -12.72
N ALA A 351 -5.57 0.31 -12.55
CA ALA A 351 -6.81 0.19 -11.79
C ALA A 351 -6.53 0.05 -10.30
N MET A 352 -7.23 0.82 -9.47
CA MET A 352 -7.27 0.61 -8.03
C MET A 352 -8.33 -0.46 -7.71
N ILE A 353 -7.90 -1.61 -7.19
CA ILE A 353 -8.78 -2.76 -6.93
C ILE A 353 -8.69 -3.15 -5.47
N TYR A 354 -9.81 -3.15 -4.74
CA TYR A 354 -9.87 -3.64 -3.37
C TYR A 354 -10.61 -4.96 -3.29
N THR A 355 -10.52 -5.59 -2.11
CA THR A 355 -11.24 -6.83 -1.82
C THR A 355 -12.06 -6.67 -0.57
N ASP A 356 -13.31 -7.11 -0.59
CA ASP A 356 -14.11 -7.16 0.63
C ASP A 356 -13.69 -8.33 1.55
N LEU A 357 -14.34 -8.43 2.72
CA LEU A 357 -14.17 -9.54 3.67
C LEU A 357 -14.36 -10.93 3.03
N ARG A 358 -15.19 -11.04 2.00
CA ARG A 358 -15.49 -12.30 1.28
C ARG A 358 -14.54 -12.55 0.11
N GLY A 359 -13.55 -11.68 -0.08
CA GLY A 359 -12.58 -11.79 -1.17
C GLY A 359 -13.14 -11.39 -2.54
N LYS A 360 -14.34 -10.78 -2.62
CA LYS A 360 -14.84 -10.24 -3.89
C LYS A 360 -14.07 -8.99 -4.27
N LEU A 361 -13.78 -8.84 -5.55
CA LEU A 361 -13.05 -7.68 -6.08
C LEU A 361 -13.99 -6.49 -6.24
N TRP A 362 -13.44 -5.31 -6.01
CA TRP A 362 -14.11 -4.03 -6.19
C TRP A 362 -13.19 -3.09 -6.96
N PHE A 363 -13.67 -2.57 -8.09
CA PHE A 363 -13.05 -1.44 -8.77
C PHE A 363 -13.33 -0.17 -7.98
N ILE A 364 -12.28 0.60 -7.71
CA ILE A 364 -12.37 1.86 -7.00
C ILE A 364 -12.15 2.99 -8.00
N ASP A 365 -13.16 3.84 -8.18
CA ASP A 365 -13.02 5.08 -8.94
C ASP A 365 -12.03 6.00 -8.21
N ASN A 366 -10.80 6.08 -8.72
CA ASN A 366 -9.64 6.60 -8.00
C ASN A 366 -9.52 8.14 -8.11
N PRO A 367 -9.79 8.90 -7.02
CA PRO A 367 -9.64 10.36 -7.05
C PRO A 367 -8.16 10.81 -7.09
N PHE A 368 -7.22 9.91 -6.79
CA PHE A 368 -5.78 10.21 -6.70
C PHE A 368 -4.99 9.80 -7.95
N PHE A 369 -5.67 9.46 -9.05
CA PHE A 369 -5.02 8.95 -10.25
C PHE A 369 -3.81 9.82 -10.70
N PRO A 370 -2.63 9.23 -10.97
CA PRO A 370 -2.37 7.79 -11.14
C PRO A 370 -1.97 7.02 -9.86
N ILE A 371 -2.06 7.63 -8.68
CA ILE A 371 -1.62 6.99 -7.42
C ILE A 371 -2.61 5.90 -7.00
N ILE A 372 -2.13 4.65 -6.95
CA ILE A 372 -2.85 3.49 -6.43
C ILE A 372 -2.51 3.36 -4.95
N LEU A 373 -3.31 4.01 -4.09
CA LEU A 373 -3.25 3.79 -2.65
C LEU A 373 -3.68 2.36 -2.28
N PRO A 374 -2.85 1.60 -1.53
CA PRO A 374 -3.26 0.32 -0.98
C PRO A 374 -4.33 0.53 0.09
N GLU A 375 -5.31 -0.38 0.18
CA GLU A 375 -6.47 -0.23 1.06
C GLU A 375 -6.10 0.04 2.54
N ILE A 376 -5.05 -0.62 3.02
CA ILE A 376 -4.54 -0.40 4.39
C ILE A 376 -4.07 1.04 4.63
N ALA A 377 -3.55 1.71 3.61
CA ALA A 377 -3.16 3.12 3.69
C ALA A 377 -4.39 4.04 3.74
N THR A 378 -5.46 3.71 3.00
CA THR A 378 -6.74 4.43 3.10
C THR A 378 -7.29 4.35 4.54
N HIS A 379 -7.28 3.18 5.15
CA HIS A 379 -7.66 3.03 6.55
C HIS A 379 -6.71 3.72 7.53
N PHE A 380 -5.41 3.82 7.22
CA PHE A 380 -4.45 4.61 8.01
C PHE A 380 -4.87 6.08 8.07
N LEU A 381 -5.23 6.68 6.93
CA LEU A 381 -5.71 8.05 6.87
C LEU A 381 -7.01 8.22 7.66
N ILE A 382 -8.00 7.35 7.43
CA ILE A 382 -9.31 7.44 8.11
C ILE A 382 -9.16 7.33 9.64
N THR A 383 -8.43 6.32 10.12
CA THR A 383 -8.21 6.14 11.56
C THR A 383 -7.39 7.26 12.17
N SER A 384 -6.40 7.80 11.45
CA SER A 384 -5.67 9.00 11.87
C SER A 384 -6.62 10.19 12.04
N MET A 385 -7.48 10.48 11.07
CA MET A 385 -8.42 11.59 11.13
C MET A 385 -9.39 11.44 12.32
N PHE A 386 -10.03 10.29 12.47
CA PHE A 386 -10.90 10.06 13.63
C PHE A 386 -10.15 10.12 14.96
N SER A 387 -8.91 9.63 15.02
CA SER A 387 -8.07 9.75 16.21
C SER A 387 -7.74 11.21 16.55
N ASN A 388 -7.54 12.06 15.54
CA ASN A 388 -7.32 13.49 15.74
C ASN A 388 -8.60 14.21 16.19
N ILE A 389 -9.75 13.93 15.57
CA ILE A 389 -11.06 14.47 16.00
C ILE A 389 -11.29 14.10 17.47
N MET A 390 -11.15 12.83 17.81
CA MET A 390 -11.33 12.31 19.17
C MET A 390 -10.40 12.98 20.19
N ARG A 391 -9.13 13.21 19.86
CA ARG A 391 -8.14 13.80 20.78
C ARG A 391 -8.26 15.30 20.94
N TYR A 392 -8.43 16.01 19.83
CA TYR A 392 -8.32 17.46 19.78
C TYR A 392 -9.68 18.16 19.83
N ARG A 393 -10.77 17.41 19.67
CA ARG A 393 -12.15 17.91 19.74
C ARG A 393 -13.06 16.92 20.48
N PRO A 394 -12.79 16.63 21.76
CA PRO A 394 -13.52 15.61 22.52
C PRO A 394 -15.02 15.92 22.66
N ASP A 395 -15.41 17.19 22.77
CA ASP A 395 -16.82 17.59 22.85
C ASP A 395 -17.55 17.30 21.53
N GLU A 396 -16.97 17.72 20.41
CA GLU A 396 -17.49 17.43 19.07
C GLU A 396 -17.58 15.92 18.82
N TRP A 397 -16.57 15.16 19.23
CA TRP A 397 -16.58 13.71 19.15
C TRP A 397 -17.72 13.08 19.97
N GLY A 398 -17.95 13.58 21.18
CA GLY A 398 -19.08 13.18 22.01
C GLY A 398 -20.41 13.41 21.31
N ASN A 399 -20.60 14.59 20.72
CA ASN A 399 -21.83 14.96 20.02
C ASN A 399 -22.07 14.09 18.76
N VAL A 400 -21.00 13.73 18.03
CA VAL A 400 -21.06 12.75 16.92
C VAL A 400 -21.53 11.39 17.44
N LEU A 401 -21.02 10.93 18.58
CA LEU A 401 -21.37 9.62 19.13
C LEU A 401 -22.76 9.58 19.76
N LEU A 402 -23.22 10.68 20.35
CA LEU A 402 -24.52 10.79 21.03
C LEU A 402 -25.67 11.14 20.08
N ASN A 403 -25.41 11.25 18.79
CA ASN A 403 -26.39 11.60 17.77
C ASN A 403 -26.95 13.04 17.92
N GLU A 404 -26.13 13.96 18.41
CA GLU A 404 -26.51 15.35 18.63
C GLU A 404 -26.19 16.25 17.43
N VAL A 405 -25.37 15.75 16.50
CA VAL A 405 -24.96 16.48 15.29
C VAL A 405 -25.81 16.08 14.09
N SER A 406 -25.85 14.77 13.78
CA SER A 406 -26.64 14.21 12.68
C SER A 406 -26.68 12.69 12.76
N SER A 407 -27.88 12.12 12.67
CA SER A 407 -28.11 10.67 12.61
C SER A 407 -27.31 9.99 11.51
N ASN A 408 -27.15 10.67 10.37
CA ASN A 408 -26.41 10.13 9.23
C ASN A 408 -24.91 10.05 9.53
N ILE A 409 -24.33 11.10 10.15
CA ILE A 409 -22.91 11.14 10.50
C ILE A 409 -22.61 10.12 11.60
N SER A 410 -23.46 10.03 12.61
CA SER A 410 -23.33 9.04 13.68
C SER A 410 -23.43 7.61 13.16
N LEU A 411 -24.39 7.34 12.28
CA LEU A 411 -24.56 6.02 11.66
C LEU A 411 -23.36 5.64 10.80
N LEU A 412 -22.92 6.55 9.91
CA LEU A 412 -21.76 6.34 9.05
C LEU A 412 -20.49 6.05 9.85
N THR A 413 -20.25 6.84 10.90
CA THR A 413 -19.11 6.69 11.81
C THR A 413 -19.13 5.34 12.52
N ARG A 414 -20.27 4.96 13.11
CA ARG A 414 -20.42 3.68 13.82
C ARG A 414 -20.25 2.49 12.86
N HIS A 415 -20.83 2.57 11.67
CA HIS A 415 -20.72 1.52 10.66
C HIS A 415 -19.27 1.37 10.18
N TYR A 416 -18.54 2.47 9.96
CA TYR A 416 -17.11 2.42 9.64
C TYR A 416 -16.32 1.66 10.71
N PHE A 417 -16.49 2.00 12.00
CA PHE A 417 -15.75 1.31 13.06
C PHE A 417 -16.12 -0.17 13.18
N SER A 418 -17.39 -0.54 12.95
CA SER A 418 -17.81 -1.94 12.91
C SER A 418 -17.18 -2.70 11.74
N SER A 419 -17.22 -2.13 10.55
CA SER A 419 -16.62 -2.73 9.34
C SER A 419 -15.11 -2.80 9.43
N PHE A 420 -14.45 -1.74 9.88
CA PHE A 420 -13.01 -1.72 10.09
C PHE A 420 -12.57 -2.74 11.15
N GLN A 421 -13.31 -2.88 12.26
CA GLN A 421 -12.99 -3.88 13.28
C GLN A 421 -12.99 -5.31 12.71
N ARG A 422 -13.96 -5.66 11.86
CA ARG A 422 -14.01 -6.97 11.17
C ARG A 422 -12.91 -7.14 10.13
N LYS A 423 -12.52 -6.06 9.46
CA LYS A 423 -11.53 -6.09 8.35
C LYS A 423 -10.09 -5.89 8.81
N PHE A 424 -9.86 -5.38 10.01
CA PHE A 424 -8.54 -4.95 10.46
C PHE A 424 -7.48 -6.04 10.33
N MET A 425 -7.72 -7.19 10.97
CA MET A 425 -6.74 -8.28 11.00
C MET A 425 -6.55 -8.91 9.63
N LEU A 426 -7.61 -8.96 8.81
CA LEU A 426 -7.52 -9.36 7.40
C LEU A 426 -6.51 -8.48 6.64
N LEU A 427 -6.59 -7.15 6.77
CA LEU A 427 -5.66 -6.21 6.12
C LEU A 427 -4.21 -6.40 6.60
N VAL A 428 -4.04 -6.60 7.90
CA VAL A 428 -2.72 -6.90 8.50
C VAL A 428 -2.16 -8.19 7.92
N VAL A 429 -2.89 -9.31 8.03
CA VAL A 429 -2.45 -10.64 7.60
C VAL A 429 -2.15 -10.66 6.10
N ARG A 430 -2.98 -10.03 5.25
CA ARG A 430 -2.70 -9.90 3.81
C ARG A 430 -1.41 -9.13 3.52
N SER A 431 -1.07 -8.16 4.37
CA SER A 431 0.10 -7.27 4.19
C SER A 431 1.39 -7.82 4.82
N SER A 432 1.32 -8.76 5.76
CA SER A 432 2.50 -9.23 6.51
C SER A 432 2.72 -10.74 6.50
N SER A 433 1.71 -11.58 6.21
CA SER A 433 1.81 -13.05 6.29
C SER A 433 2.13 -13.72 4.93
N ARG A 434 2.01 -15.05 4.83
CA ARG A 434 2.06 -15.80 3.56
C ARG A 434 0.67 -16.11 2.98
N TYR A 435 -0.38 -15.58 3.61
CA TYR A 435 -1.77 -15.90 3.33
C TYR A 435 -2.54 -14.66 2.89
N LEU A 436 -3.49 -14.88 1.99
CA LEU A 436 -4.55 -13.97 1.62
C LEU A 436 -5.89 -14.56 2.07
N PRO A 437 -6.27 -14.37 3.35
CA PRO A 437 -7.50 -14.93 3.84
C PRO A 437 -8.74 -14.26 3.23
N TYR A 438 -9.85 -14.98 3.21
CA TYR A 438 -11.18 -14.46 2.87
C TYR A 438 -12.27 -15.35 3.49
N ALA A 439 -13.41 -14.76 3.81
CA ALA A 439 -14.58 -15.50 4.31
C ALA A 439 -15.27 -16.19 3.12
N MET A 440 -15.38 -17.53 3.15
CA MET A 440 -15.97 -18.32 2.06
C MET A 440 -17.49 -18.18 1.93
#